data_AF-A0A0D0KU50-F1
#
_entry.id   AF-A0A0D0KU50-F1
#
_cell.length_a   1.000
_cell.length_b   1.000
_cell.length_c   1.000
_cell.angle_alpha   90.00
_cell.angle_beta   90.00
_cell.angle_gamma   90.00
#
_symmetry.space_group_name_H-M   'P 1'
#
loop_
_entity.id
_entity.type
_entity.pdbx_description
1 polymer ?
#
loop_
_entity_poly.entity_id
_entity_poly.type
_entity_poly.pdbx_seq_one_letter_code
_entity_poly.pdbx_strand_id
1 'polypeptide(L)'
;MLLFNAAIATVGALALAGAARLHRGAAHWGDLVIPLTVLNFGFGLYAWAFSAQFSFCIALSFVFLFLFMKSQSANSGPLLIAAMVALWACALCGMNGAIVATVISAAILVLAIRQKAWNTQRAMIAGPASVLATTAAVFLTWQPSGTTLAAQTDPATRMLSWARHLVESSFIVDGWLQGYWRPILCAVFFGAALVRVLAYLMQALRRGNADMAKVALHATLLAYAMLFVSIVLGRSRSGEWSPGLEMHYGYLVVALVPLSWIIVTESGKKTLARWALAAVLVVAYGHAFRWGALYRLHDVRDNNAQYSNATLAIGSQEAPESLAKRKIASYFFVDTPDTQGTVAQGIAKLRQVGGPLYKTPPAASN
;
A
#
# COMPACT_ATOMS: atom_id res chain seq x y z
N MET A 1 13.77 6.90 10.61
CA MET A 1 12.73 6.65 9.58
C MET A 1 12.49 5.17 9.32
N LEU A 2 13.51 4.35 9.01
CA LEU A 2 13.31 2.92 8.70
C LEU A 2 12.65 2.11 9.82
N LEU A 3 13.16 2.20 11.06
CA LEU A 3 12.57 1.51 12.23
C LEU A 3 11.13 1.95 12.49
N PHE A 4 10.84 3.23 12.26
CA PHE A 4 9.50 3.78 12.46
C PHE A 4 8.52 3.25 11.42
N ASN A 5 8.90 3.21 10.14
CA ASN A 5 8.07 2.60 9.09
C ASN A 5 7.84 1.11 9.37
N ALA A 6 8.88 0.37 9.80
CA ALA A 6 8.77 -1.04 10.22
C ALA A 6 7.77 -1.24 11.37
N ALA A 7 7.82 -0.36 12.38
CA ALA A 7 6.85 -0.38 13.48
C ALA A 7 5.42 -0.13 12.97
N ILE A 8 5.22 0.87 12.10
CA ILE A 8 3.91 1.18 11.52
C ILE A 8 3.35 0.01 10.71
N ALA A 9 4.16 -0.61 9.85
CA ALA A 9 3.72 -1.79 9.10
C ALA A 9 3.41 -2.98 10.02
N THR A 10 4.18 -3.15 11.09
CA THR A 10 3.92 -4.18 12.11
C THR A 10 2.58 -3.94 12.81
N VAL A 11 2.30 -2.70 13.20
CA VAL A 11 0.99 -2.29 13.74
C VAL A 11 -0.12 -2.58 12.74
N GLY A 12 0.07 -2.27 11.46
CA GLY A 12 -0.87 -2.59 10.38
C GLY A 12 -1.13 -4.08 10.25
N ALA A 13 -0.09 -4.91 10.22
CA ALA A 13 -0.20 -6.37 10.12
C ALA A 13 -0.94 -6.97 11.33
N LEU A 14 -0.61 -6.52 12.53
CA LEU A 14 -1.29 -6.94 13.76
C LEU A 14 -2.76 -6.50 13.78
N ALA A 15 -3.05 -5.27 13.34
CA ALA A 15 -4.42 -4.76 13.24
C ALA A 15 -5.23 -5.60 12.25
N LEU A 16 -4.69 -5.92 11.07
CA LEU A 16 -5.39 -6.76 10.10
C LEU A 16 -5.59 -8.19 10.60
N ALA A 17 -4.60 -8.78 11.28
CA ALA A 17 -4.76 -10.09 11.91
C ALA A 17 -5.84 -10.08 13.01
N GLY A 18 -5.89 -9.01 13.80
CA GLY A 18 -6.95 -8.76 14.78
C GLY A 18 -8.33 -8.64 14.13
N ALA A 19 -8.44 -7.87 13.03
CA ALA A 19 -9.67 -7.72 12.25
C ALA A 19 -10.11 -9.06 11.65
N ALA A 20 -9.18 -9.84 11.11
CA ALA A 20 -9.43 -11.17 10.56
C ALA A 20 -10.01 -12.14 11.61
N ARG A 21 -9.51 -12.07 12.85
CA ARG A 21 -10.01 -12.84 13.98
C ARG A 21 -11.38 -12.35 14.46
N LEU A 22 -11.60 -11.03 14.56
CA LEU A 22 -12.91 -10.47 14.91
C LEU A 22 -13.98 -10.86 13.88
N HIS A 23 -13.63 -10.85 12.60
CA HIS A 23 -14.55 -11.20 11.51
C HIS A 23 -14.92 -12.69 11.49
N ARG A 24 -13.95 -13.60 11.70
CA ARG A 24 -14.17 -15.06 11.60
C ARG A 24 -14.40 -15.76 12.95
N GLY A 25 -14.19 -15.06 14.07
CA GLY A 25 -14.22 -15.60 15.43
C GLY A 25 -12.99 -16.43 15.84
N ALA A 26 -12.08 -16.75 14.89
CA ALA A 26 -10.89 -17.56 15.14
C ALA A 26 -9.71 -17.13 14.26
N ALA A 27 -8.51 -17.50 14.69
CA ALA A 27 -7.29 -17.39 13.89
C ALA A 27 -7.14 -18.60 12.96
N HIS A 28 -6.51 -18.40 11.82
CA HIS A 28 -6.25 -19.43 10.81
C HIS A 28 -4.79 -19.42 10.37
N TRP A 29 -4.25 -20.58 10.01
CA TRP A 29 -2.87 -20.69 9.53
C TRP A 29 -2.59 -19.84 8.29
N GLY A 30 -3.57 -19.70 7.40
CA GLY A 30 -3.41 -18.82 6.24
C GLY A 30 -3.31 -17.34 6.60
N ASP A 31 -3.61 -16.93 7.83
CA ASP A 31 -3.42 -15.54 8.28
C ASP A 31 -1.95 -15.16 8.38
N LEU A 32 -1.03 -16.13 8.33
CA LEU A 32 0.40 -15.88 8.15
C LEU A 32 0.69 -15.14 6.83
N VAL A 33 -0.20 -15.18 5.84
CA VAL A 33 -0.08 -14.35 4.63
C VAL A 33 -0.05 -12.85 4.96
N ILE A 34 -0.67 -12.40 6.05
CA ILE A 34 -0.73 -11.00 6.47
C ILE A 34 0.68 -10.45 6.78
N PRO A 35 1.43 -10.98 7.76
CA PRO A 35 2.78 -10.49 8.01
C PRO A 35 3.73 -10.78 6.84
N LEU A 36 3.55 -11.89 6.12
CA LEU A 36 4.42 -12.24 4.98
C LEU A 36 4.29 -11.26 3.81
N THR A 37 3.13 -10.64 3.59
CA THR A 37 2.96 -9.60 2.57
C THR A 37 3.31 -8.21 3.09
N VAL A 38 2.78 -7.82 4.25
CA VAL A 38 2.90 -6.46 4.78
C VAL A 38 4.32 -6.14 5.23
N LEU A 39 5.06 -7.13 5.74
CA LEU A 39 6.42 -6.94 6.27
C LEU A 39 7.50 -7.39 5.29
N ASN A 40 7.16 -7.64 4.02
CA ASN A 40 8.11 -8.19 3.06
C ASN A 40 9.30 -7.22 2.83
N PHE A 41 10.50 -7.71 3.14
CA PHE A 41 11.75 -6.95 3.01
C PHE A 41 12.11 -6.64 1.55
N GLY A 42 11.52 -7.35 0.59
CA GLY A 42 11.68 -7.07 -0.84
C GLY A 42 11.24 -5.66 -1.25
N PHE A 43 10.37 -5.00 -0.48
CA PHE A 43 9.97 -3.61 -0.75
C PHE A 43 11.07 -2.56 -0.46
N GLY A 44 12.18 -2.94 0.18
CA GLY A 44 13.45 -2.20 0.20
C GLY A 44 13.41 -0.74 0.70
N LEU A 45 14.40 0.06 0.27
CA LEU A 45 14.53 1.51 0.56
C LEU A 45 13.27 2.30 0.15
N TYR A 46 12.51 1.83 -0.83
CA TYR A 46 11.37 2.58 -1.37
C TYR A 46 10.15 2.58 -0.44
N ALA A 47 9.77 1.45 0.17
CA ALA A 47 8.70 1.44 1.18
C ALA A 47 9.19 1.92 2.56
N TRP A 48 10.43 1.57 2.94
CA TRP A 48 10.92 1.78 4.30
C TRP A 48 11.70 3.08 4.51
N ALA A 49 12.19 3.76 3.46
CA ALA A 49 12.92 5.02 3.56
C ALA A 49 12.37 6.18 2.69
N PHE A 50 11.72 5.90 1.55
CA PHE A 50 11.27 6.94 0.59
C PHE A 50 9.74 7.16 0.57
N SER A 51 8.92 6.13 0.84
CA SER A 51 7.46 6.16 0.62
C SER A 51 6.66 5.91 1.91
N ALA A 52 6.98 6.62 3.00
CA ALA A 52 6.27 6.49 4.27
C ALA A 52 4.74 6.61 4.09
N GLN A 53 4.29 7.45 3.16
CA GLN A 53 2.88 7.61 2.78
C GLN A 53 2.17 6.29 2.39
N PHE A 54 2.87 5.33 1.74
CA PHE A 54 2.28 4.05 1.36
C PHE A 54 2.11 3.14 2.59
N SER A 55 3.15 3.07 3.43
CA SER A 55 3.13 2.36 4.71
C SER A 55 2.04 2.87 5.64
N PHE A 56 1.90 4.20 5.76
CA PHE A 56 0.84 4.81 6.55
C PHE A 56 -0.55 4.55 5.97
N CYS A 57 -0.75 4.67 4.65
CA CYS A 57 -2.03 4.38 4.01
C CYS A 57 -2.52 2.97 4.35
N ILE A 58 -1.63 1.96 4.27
CA ILE A 58 -1.98 0.57 4.56
C ILE A 58 -2.18 0.32 6.05
N ALA A 59 -1.25 0.79 6.88
CA ALA A 59 -1.36 0.58 8.32
C ALA A 59 -2.60 1.27 8.90
N LEU A 60 -2.87 2.51 8.52
CA LEU A 60 -4.01 3.27 9.03
C LEU A 60 -5.34 2.71 8.53
N SER A 61 -5.43 2.21 7.29
CA SER A 61 -6.65 1.55 6.81
C SER A 61 -6.93 0.23 7.56
N PHE A 62 -5.88 -0.53 7.93
CA PHE A 62 -6.03 -1.74 8.74
C PHE A 62 -6.33 -1.44 10.21
N VAL A 63 -5.74 -0.39 10.78
CA VAL A 63 -6.07 0.11 12.12
C VAL A 63 -7.52 0.59 12.16
N PHE A 64 -7.97 1.35 11.16
CA PHE A 64 -9.37 1.70 10.97
C PHE A 64 -10.25 0.44 11.02
N LEU A 65 -9.94 -0.56 10.17
CA LEU A 65 -10.75 -1.76 10.06
C LEU A 65 -10.85 -2.52 11.39
N PHE A 66 -9.72 -2.71 12.09
CA PHE A 66 -9.69 -3.35 13.39
C PHE A 66 -10.52 -2.60 14.44
N LEU A 67 -10.28 -1.29 14.59
CA LEU A 67 -10.98 -0.46 15.57
C LEU A 67 -12.48 -0.39 15.27
N PHE A 68 -12.85 -0.31 13.99
CA PHE A 68 -14.25 -0.30 13.56
C PHE A 68 -14.94 -1.62 13.88
N MET A 69 -14.34 -2.76 13.55
CA MET A 69 -14.90 -4.07 13.91
C MET A 69 -15.02 -4.23 15.42
N LYS A 70 -13.99 -3.81 16.17
CA LYS A 70 -14.01 -3.87 17.63
C LYS A 70 -15.08 -2.95 18.22
N SER A 71 -15.31 -1.78 17.63
CA SER A 71 -16.35 -0.86 18.06
C SER A 71 -17.74 -1.46 17.88
N GLN A 72 -17.98 -2.19 16.79
CA GLN A 72 -19.24 -2.90 16.55
C GLN A 72 -19.43 -4.02 17.58
N SER A 73 -18.40 -4.86 17.81
CA SER A 73 -18.51 -5.97 18.76
C SER A 73 -18.68 -5.53 20.22
N ALA A 74 -18.07 -4.39 20.59
CA ALA A 74 -18.10 -3.87 21.96
C ALA A 74 -19.15 -2.78 22.17
N ASN A 75 -19.93 -2.44 21.13
CA ASN A 75 -20.85 -1.30 21.10
C ASN A 75 -20.22 0.01 21.67
N SER A 76 -19.00 0.32 21.24
CA SER A 76 -18.18 1.37 21.84
C SER A 76 -18.04 2.60 20.94
N GLY A 77 -18.68 3.71 21.32
CA GLY A 77 -18.54 5.00 20.65
C GLY A 77 -17.10 5.52 20.56
N PRO A 78 -16.30 5.50 21.65
CA PRO A 78 -14.90 5.92 21.59
C PRO A 78 -14.05 5.14 20.58
N LEU A 79 -14.24 3.82 20.48
CA LEU A 79 -13.54 3.00 19.47
C LEU A 79 -13.98 3.35 18.05
N LEU A 80 -15.27 3.65 17.84
CA LEU A 80 -15.78 4.10 16.54
C LEU A 80 -15.15 5.43 16.14
N ILE A 81 -15.04 6.39 17.07
CA ILE A 81 -14.37 7.67 16.84
C ILE A 81 -12.90 7.44 16.49
N ALA A 82 -12.18 6.60 17.26
CA ALA A 82 -10.79 6.26 16.98
C ALA A 82 -10.61 5.60 15.60
N ALA A 83 -11.54 4.76 15.18
CA ALA A 83 -11.56 4.19 13.84
C ALA A 83 -11.69 5.28 12.76
N MET A 84 -12.64 6.21 12.94
CA MET A 84 -12.84 7.33 12.01
C MET A 84 -11.61 8.25 11.95
N VAL A 85 -10.94 8.49 13.08
CA VAL A 85 -9.68 9.25 13.12
C VAL A 85 -8.57 8.53 12.35
N ALA A 86 -8.46 7.20 12.48
CA ALA A 86 -7.50 6.43 11.68
C ALA A 86 -7.79 6.53 10.17
N LEU A 87 -9.07 6.46 9.77
CA LEU A 87 -9.48 6.61 8.38
C LEU A 87 -9.26 8.04 7.85
N TRP A 88 -9.49 9.04 8.69
CA TRP A 88 -9.19 10.45 8.40
C TRP A 88 -7.69 10.68 8.22
N ALA A 89 -6.85 10.13 9.10
CA ALA A 89 -5.40 10.17 8.95
C ALA A 89 -4.94 9.44 7.68
N CYS A 90 -5.60 8.31 7.33
CA CYS A 90 -5.36 7.63 6.06
C CYS A 90 -5.63 8.56 4.87
N ALA A 91 -6.71 9.37 4.89
CA ALA A 91 -7.01 10.32 3.82
C ALA A 91 -5.90 11.36 3.57
N LEU A 92 -5.08 11.63 4.59
CA LEU A 92 -3.95 12.57 4.52
C LEU A 92 -2.62 11.92 4.09
N CYS A 93 -2.60 10.61 3.84
CA CYS A 93 -1.40 9.86 3.42
C CYS A 93 -1.16 9.95 1.90
N GLY A 94 -1.37 11.13 1.31
CA GLY A 94 -1.30 11.36 -0.13
C GLY A 94 -2.49 10.79 -0.90
N MET A 95 -2.41 10.85 -2.24
CA MET A 95 -3.52 10.49 -3.12
C MET A 95 -4.01 9.03 -2.94
N ASN A 96 -3.09 8.12 -2.64
CA ASN A 96 -3.46 6.71 -2.40
C ASN A 96 -4.37 6.58 -1.17
N GLY A 97 -4.01 7.28 -0.10
CA GLY A 97 -4.78 7.34 1.13
C GLY A 97 -6.15 8.01 0.93
N ALA A 98 -6.20 9.08 0.15
CA ALA A 98 -7.45 9.76 -0.22
C ALA A 98 -8.40 8.83 -0.98
N ILE A 99 -7.93 8.15 -2.04
CA ILE A 99 -8.72 7.17 -2.80
C ILE A 99 -9.29 6.08 -1.86
N VAL A 100 -8.43 5.52 -1.01
CA VAL A 100 -8.84 4.44 -0.10
C VAL A 100 -9.91 4.94 0.88
N ALA A 101 -9.67 6.09 1.51
CA ALA A 101 -10.57 6.66 2.50
C ALA A 101 -11.92 7.10 1.90
N THR A 102 -11.93 7.61 0.67
CA THR A 102 -13.17 7.98 -0.04
C THR A 102 -14.07 6.78 -0.26
N VAL A 103 -13.53 5.67 -0.80
CA VAL A 103 -14.34 4.48 -1.11
C VAL A 103 -14.90 3.86 0.17
N ILE A 104 -14.08 3.73 1.22
CA ILE A 104 -14.51 3.20 2.52
C ILE A 104 -15.60 4.10 3.12
N SER A 105 -15.37 5.41 3.18
CA SER A 105 -16.29 6.35 3.82
C SER A 105 -17.61 6.47 3.06
N ALA A 106 -17.58 6.46 1.74
CA ALA A 106 -18.79 6.47 0.91
C ALA A 106 -19.66 5.23 1.17
N ALA A 107 -19.06 4.04 1.20
CA ALA A 107 -19.80 2.80 1.45
C ALA A 107 -20.44 2.78 2.85
N ILE A 108 -19.69 3.18 3.87
CA ILE A 108 -20.19 3.25 5.25
C ILE A 108 -21.29 4.31 5.37
N LEU A 109 -21.08 5.51 4.83
CA LEU A 109 -22.06 6.59 4.92
C LEU A 109 -23.38 6.23 4.25
N VAL A 110 -23.33 5.70 3.02
CA VAL A 110 -24.53 5.30 2.27
C VAL A 110 -25.33 4.27 3.05
N LEU A 111 -24.67 3.24 3.59
CA LEU A 111 -25.37 2.18 4.33
C LEU A 111 -25.83 2.64 5.73
N ALA A 112 -25.05 3.48 6.41
CA ALA A 112 -25.43 4.06 7.69
C ALA A 112 -26.66 4.98 7.57
N ILE A 113 -26.75 5.76 6.49
CA ILE A 113 -27.95 6.55 6.16
C ILE A 113 -29.13 5.61 5.89
N ARG A 114 -28.96 4.57 5.07
CA ARG A 114 -30.07 3.63 4.80
C ARG A 114 -30.58 2.93 6.05
N GLN A 115 -29.69 2.60 7.00
CA GLN A 115 -30.02 2.00 8.29
C GLN A 115 -30.54 3.01 9.33
N LYS A 116 -30.66 4.30 8.99
CA LYS A 116 -31.07 5.37 9.91
C LYS A 116 -30.17 5.48 11.15
N ALA A 117 -28.88 5.19 10.99
CA ALA A 117 -27.90 5.18 12.08
C ALA A 117 -27.74 6.55 12.78
N TRP A 118 -28.22 7.65 12.18
CA TRP A 118 -28.24 8.97 12.83
C TRP A 118 -29.08 9.00 14.13
N ASN A 119 -30.05 8.09 14.27
CA ASN A 119 -30.87 7.98 15.47
C ASN A 119 -30.15 7.32 16.65
N THR A 120 -29.19 6.44 16.37
CA THR A 120 -28.59 5.54 17.38
C THR A 120 -27.09 5.71 17.54
N GLN A 121 -26.35 6.03 16.48
CA GLN A 121 -24.90 6.17 16.46
C GLN A 121 -24.47 7.30 15.50
N ARG A 122 -24.61 8.56 15.93
CA ARG A 122 -24.28 9.75 15.13
C ARG A 122 -22.87 9.76 14.55
N ALA A 123 -21.88 9.18 15.26
CA ALA A 123 -20.51 9.06 14.79
C ALA A 123 -20.38 8.21 13.51
N MET A 124 -21.31 7.29 13.24
CA MET A 124 -21.39 6.48 12.02
C MET A 124 -21.77 7.31 10.78
N ILE A 125 -22.31 8.51 10.99
CA ILE A 125 -22.66 9.47 9.94
C ILE A 125 -21.61 10.58 9.88
N ALA A 126 -21.35 11.23 11.01
CA ALA A 126 -20.45 12.37 11.08
C ALA A 126 -18.99 12.03 10.73
N GLY A 127 -18.51 10.84 11.14
CA GLY A 127 -17.15 10.39 10.86
C GLY A 127 -16.89 10.19 9.36
N PRO A 128 -17.63 9.31 8.67
CA PRO A 128 -17.46 9.13 7.22
C PRO A 128 -17.70 10.42 6.42
N ALA A 129 -18.65 11.27 6.84
CA ALA A 129 -18.89 12.56 6.20
C ALA A 129 -17.68 13.51 6.32
N SER A 130 -17.04 13.58 7.49
CA SER A 130 -15.84 14.42 7.68
C SER A 130 -14.63 13.91 6.90
N VAL A 131 -14.47 12.57 6.81
CA VAL A 131 -13.46 11.96 5.94
C VAL A 131 -13.71 12.32 4.48
N LEU A 132 -14.95 12.20 4.00
CA LEU A 132 -15.30 12.57 2.63
C LEU A 132 -15.02 14.05 2.34
N ALA A 133 -15.40 14.95 3.24
CA ALA A 133 -15.09 16.37 3.12
C ALA A 133 -13.56 16.62 3.03
N THR A 134 -12.78 15.91 3.85
CA THR A 134 -11.31 15.99 3.82
C THR A 134 -10.77 15.47 2.48
N THR A 135 -11.25 14.32 1.99
CA THR A 135 -10.82 13.78 0.70
C THR A 135 -11.20 14.70 -0.46
N ALA A 136 -12.37 15.35 -0.41
CA ALA A 136 -12.77 16.33 -1.41
C ALA A 136 -11.81 17.53 -1.44
N ALA A 137 -11.40 18.04 -0.27
CA ALA A 137 -10.39 19.10 -0.18
C ALA A 137 -9.03 18.65 -0.76
N VAL A 138 -8.60 17.41 -0.49
CA VAL A 138 -7.38 16.84 -1.08
C VAL A 138 -7.51 16.74 -2.60
N PHE A 139 -8.62 16.25 -3.14
CA PHE A 139 -8.83 16.16 -4.59
C PHE A 139 -8.86 17.54 -5.27
N LEU A 140 -9.46 18.55 -4.63
CA LEU A 140 -9.54 19.91 -5.17
C LEU A 140 -8.19 20.63 -5.18
N THR A 141 -7.30 20.30 -4.25
CA THR A 141 -5.97 20.92 -4.13
C THR A 141 -4.87 20.12 -4.84
N TRP A 142 -5.18 18.89 -5.26
CA TRP A 142 -4.23 18.03 -5.92
C TRP A 142 -3.96 18.49 -7.35
N GLN A 143 -2.67 18.57 -7.71
CA GLN A 143 -2.23 18.82 -9.06
C GLN A 143 -1.60 17.54 -9.65
N PRO A 144 -2.00 17.12 -10.86
CA PRO A 144 -1.37 15.99 -11.51
C PRO A 144 0.08 16.29 -11.81
N SER A 145 0.96 15.32 -11.55
CA SER A 145 2.32 15.35 -12.07
C SER A 145 2.28 15.40 -13.60
N GLY A 146 3.17 16.17 -14.23
CA GLY A 146 3.20 16.37 -15.70
C GLY A 146 3.26 15.08 -16.54
N THR A 147 3.71 13.98 -15.96
CA THR A 147 3.69 12.62 -16.55
C THR A 147 2.30 12.07 -16.85
N THR A 148 1.23 12.62 -16.26
CA THR A 148 -0.16 12.12 -16.40
C THR A 148 -0.87 12.67 -17.65
N LEU A 149 -0.24 13.63 -18.34
CA LEU A 149 -0.81 14.37 -19.47
C LEU A 149 -0.31 13.89 -20.85
N ALA A 150 0.56 12.87 -20.90
CA ALA A 150 1.09 12.34 -22.14
C ALA A 150 0.02 11.52 -22.91
N ALA A 151 -0.05 11.72 -24.23
CA ALA A 151 -0.92 10.93 -25.11
C ALA A 151 -0.45 9.47 -25.17
N GLN A 152 -1.39 8.52 -25.06
CA GLN A 152 -1.07 7.09 -25.14
C GLN A 152 -1.06 6.62 -26.60
N THR A 153 0.06 6.04 -27.02
CA THR A 153 0.09 5.02 -28.07
C THR A 153 -0.22 3.65 -27.43
N ASP A 154 -1.20 2.93 -28.00
CA ASP A 154 -1.71 1.62 -27.56
C ASP A 154 -2.09 1.50 -26.06
N PRO A 155 -3.22 2.10 -25.64
CA PRO A 155 -3.63 2.13 -24.24
C PRO A 155 -3.95 0.75 -23.66
N ALA A 156 -4.51 -0.18 -24.45
CA ALA A 156 -4.99 -1.46 -23.95
C ALA A 156 -3.83 -2.40 -23.56
N THR A 157 -2.84 -2.55 -24.44
CA THR A 157 -1.67 -3.42 -24.19
C THR A 157 -0.86 -2.92 -23.00
N ARG A 158 -0.67 -1.60 -22.90
CA ARG A 158 0.05 -0.99 -21.76
C ARG A 158 -0.69 -1.14 -20.44
N MET A 159 -2.01 -0.93 -20.43
CA MET A 159 -2.82 -1.16 -19.23
C MET A 159 -2.76 -2.61 -18.77
N LEU A 160 -2.80 -3.57 -19.71
CA LEU A 160 -2.70 -4.99 -19.38
C LEU A 160 -1.32 -5.35 -18.82
N SER A 161 -0.25 -4.81 -19.41
CA SER A 161 1.12 -4.96 -18.91
C SER A 161 1.26 -4.42 -17.47
N TRP A 162 0.78 -3.20 -17.24
CA TRP A 162 0.76 -2.60 -15.90
C TRP A 162 -0.06 -3.43 -14.89
N ALA A 163 -1.26 -3.87 -15.27
CA ALA A 163 -2.10 -4.69 -14.40
C ALA A 163 -1.41 -6.01 -14.03
N ARG A 164 -0.82 -6.71 -15.02
CA ARG A 164 -0.09 -7.95 -14.81
C ARG A 164 1.07 -7.74 -13.83
N HIS A 165 1.95 -6.79 -14.12
CA HIS A 165 3.15 -6.59 -13.30
C HIS A 165 2.82 -6.06 -11.91
N LEU A 166 1.77 -5.25 -11.76
CA LEU A 166 1.32 -4.79 -10.45
C LEU A 166 0.78 -5.93 -9.59
N VAL A 167 0.07 -6.90 -10.18
CA VAL A 167 -0.34 -8.13 -9.48
C VAL A 167 0.86 -8.98 -9.08
N GLU A 168 1.81 -9.20 -10.01
CA GLU A 168 3.06 -9.93 -9.74
C GLU A 168 3.89 -9.25 -8.63
N SER A 169 3.84 -7.92 -8.56
CA SER A 169 4.56 -7.12 -7.57
C SER A 169 4.12 -7.37 -6.13
N SER A 170 2.97 -8.02 -5.90
CA SER A 170 2.59 -8.45 -4.55
C SER A 170 3.53 -9.51 -3.96
N PHE A 171 4.28 -10.24 -4.81
CA PHE A 171 5.29 -11.21 -4.39
C PHE A 171 6.68 -10.59 -4.24
N ILE A 172 7.03 -9.57 -5.03
CA ILE A 172 8.33 -8.84 -5.05
C ILE A 172 9.58 -9.70 -5.30
N VAL A 173 10.45 -9.24 -6.20
CA VAL A 173 11.86 -9.63 -6.36
C VAL A 173 12.13 -11.15 -6.38
N ASP A 174 11.15 -11.99 -6.70
CA ASP A 174 11.37 -13.43 -6.78
C ASP A 174 11.42 -13.86 -8.25
N GLY A 175 12.65 -14.02 -8.76
CA GLY A 175 12.94 -14.54 -10.09
C GLY A 175 12.72 -16.05 -10.24
N TRP A 176 12.51 -16.78 -9.14
CA TRP A 176 12.35 -18.25 -9.17
C TRP A 176 10.94 -18.69 -9.56
N LEU A 177 9.94 -17.81 -9.39
CA LEU A 177 8.58 -18.05 -9.86
C LEU A 177 8.17 -17.07 -10.97
N GLN A 178 9.05 -16.92 -11.96
CA GLN A 178 8.64 -16.39 -13.26
C GLN A 178 7.57 -17.33 -13.87
N GLY A 179 6.45 -16.76 -14.32
CA GLY A 179 5.38 -17.52 -14.94
C GLY A 179 3.99 -16.94 -14.68
N TYR A 180 3.02 -17.38 -15.48
CA TYR A 180 1.65 -16.88 -15.44
C TYR A 180 0.86 -17.33 -14.20
N TRP A 181 1.35 -18.29 -13.43
CA TRP A 181 0.60 -18.86 -12.30
C TRP A 181 0.40 -17.84 -11.16
N ARG A 182 1.35 -16.94 -10.89
CA ARG A 182 1.22 -15.88 -9.86
C ARG A 182 0.07 -14.92 -10.17
N PRO A 183 0.04 -14.26 -11.34
CA PRO A 183 -1.06 -13.37 -11.69
C PRO A 183 -2.38 -14.13 -11.80
N ILE A 184 -2.38 -15.39 -12.27
CA ILE A 184 -3.58 -16.23 -12.29
C ILE A 184 -4.09 -16.50 -10.86
N LEU A 185 -3.21 -16.91 -9.93
CA LEU A 185 -3.58 -17.19 -8.54
C LEU A 185 -4.19 -15.94 -7.89
N CYS A 186 -3.52 -14.79 -8.01
CA CYS A 186 -4.03 -13.53 -7.49
C CYS A 186 -5.33 -13.11 -8.17
N ALA A 187 -5.46 -13.24 -9.49
CA ALA A 187 -6.66 -12.85 -10.22
C ALA A 187 -7.86 -13.73 -9.86
N VAL A 188 -7.68 -15.05 -9.79
CA VAL A 188 -8.74 -15.98 -9.38
C VAL A 188 -9.17 -15.69 -7.94
N PHE A 189 -8.20 -15.49 -7.05
CA PHE A 189 -8.47 -15.30 -5.65
C PHE A 189 -9.13 -13.94 -5.34
N PHE A 190 -8.58 -12.87 -5.91
CA PHE A 190 -9.15 -11.54 -5.85
C PHE A 190 -10.51 -11.48 -6.54
N GLY A 191 -10.67 -12.13 -7.70
CA GLY A 191 -11.95 -12.22 -8.40
C GLY A 191 -13.02 -12.91 -7.57
N ALA A 192 -12.69 -14.03 -6.91
CA ALA A 192 -13.60 -14.72 -6.00
C ALA A 192 -14.02 -13.84 -4.80
N ALA A 193 -13.06 -13.09 -4.22
CA ALA A 193 -13.36 -12.14 -3.16
C ALA A 193 -14.24 -10.98 -3.64
N LEU A 194 -13.95 -10.44 -4.83
CA LEU A 194 -14.71 -9.33 -5.43
C LEU A 194 -16.15 -9.73 -5.72
N VAL A 195 -16.39 -10.94 -6.25
CA VAL A 195 -17.75 -11.47 -6.46
C VAL A 195 -18.53 -11.52 -5.14
N ARG A 196 -17.90 -12.00 -4.05
CA ARG A 196 -18.52 -11.99 -2.72
C ARG A 196 -18.79 -10.57 -2.22
N VAL A 197 -17.85 -9.66 -2.42
CA VAL A 197 -18.00 -8.25 -2.02
C VAL A 197 -19.19 -7.62 -2.72
N LEU A 198 -19.27 -7.74 -4.04
CA LEU A 198 -20.35 -7.18 -4.84
C LEU A 198 -21.70 -7.81 -4.46
N ALA A 199 -21.76 -9.14 -4.32
CA ALA A 199 -22.97 -9.83 -3.91
C ALA A 199 -23.50 -9.34 -2.55
N TYR A 200 -22.62 -9.23 -1.55
CA TYR A 200 -22.98 -8.77 -0.21
C TYR A 200 -23.39 -7.29 -0.20
N LEU A 201 -22.60 -6.40 -0.80
CA LEU A 201 -22.88 -4.95 -0.80
C LEU A 201 -24.15 -4.62 -1.59
N MET A 202 -24.40 -5.27 -2.72
CA MET A 202 -25.66 -5.09 -3.46
C MET A 202 -26.87 -5.55 -2.65
N GLN A 203 -26.76 -6.69 -1.94
CA GLN A 203 -27.82 -7.19 -1.09
C GLN A 203 -28.07 -6.27 0.12
N ALA A 204 -27.00 -5.78 0.75
CA ALA A 204 -27.03 -4.80 1.83
C ALA A 204 -27.74 -3.50 1.39
N LEU A 205 -27.39 -2.98 0.22
CA LEU A 205 -28.03 -1.80 -0.35
C LEU A 205 -29.52 -2.05 -0.61
N ARG A 206 -29.88 -3.18 -1.23
CA ARG A 206 -31.28 -3.53 -1.50
C ARG A 206 -32.12 -3.66 -0.24
N ARG A 207 -31.62 -4.39 0.77
CA ARG A 207 -32.36 -4.68 2.01
C ARG A 207 -32.35 -3.54 3.02
N GLY A 208 -31.38 -2.62 2.94
CA GLY A 208 -31.24 -1.52 3.91
C GLY A 208 -30.85 -1.97 5.32
N ASN A 209 -30.47 -3.24 5.50
CA ASN A 209 -29.96 -3.80 6.74
C ASN A 209 -28.71 -4.63 6.42
N ALA A 210 -27.60 -4.33 7.09
CA ALA A 210 -26.31 -4.96 6.85
C ALA A 210 -25.44 -4.90 8.10
N ASP A 211 -24.64 -5.94 8.31
CA ASP A 211 -23.58 -5.92 9.31
C ASP A 211 -22.50 -4.91 8.88
N MET A 212 -22.41 -3.80 9.62
CA MET A 212 -21.48 -2.70 9.34
C MET A 212 -20.01 -3.14 9.45
N ALA A 213 -19.67 -4.11 10.30
CA ALA A 213 -18.31 -4.63 10.39
C ALA A 213 -17.93 -5.37 9.10
N LYS A 214 -18.86 -6.14 8.51
CA LYS A 214 -18.67 -6.75 7.18
C LYS A 214 -18.59 -5.70 6.08
N VAL A 215 -19.44 -4.67 6.13
CA VAL A 215 -19.39 -3.55 5.18
C VAL A 215 -18.01 -2.90 5.17
N ALA A 216 -17.45 -2.61 6.35
CA ALA A 216 -16.11 -2.01 6.46
C ALA A 216 -15.04 -2.88 5.77
N LEU A 217 -15.00 -4.19 6.04
CA LEU A 217 -14.06 -5.12 5.40
C LEU A 217 -14.21 -5.15 3.87
N HIS A 218 -15.45 -5.24 3.40
CA HIS A 218 -15.77 -5.32 1.98
C HIS A 218 -15.42 -4.02 1.26
N ALA A 219 -15.72 -2.88 1.89
CA ALA A 219 -15.37 -1.56 1.38
C ALA A 219 -13.85 -1.35 1.37
N THR A 220 -13.11 -1.86 2.35
CA THR A 220 -11.64 -1.82 2.33
C THR A 220 -11.07 -2.61 1.14
N LEU A 221 -11.58 -3.82 0.82
CA LEU A 221 -11.14 -4.53 -0.39
C LEU A 221 -11.45 -3.72 -1.67
N LEU A 222 -12.68 -3.19 -1.77
CA LEU A 222 -13.09 -2.37 -2.93
C LEU A 222 -12.24 -1.11 -3.07
N ALA A 223 -11.84 -0.50 -1.97
CA ALA A 223 -10.97 0.66 -1.94
C ALA A 223 -9.57 0.36 -2.51
N TYR A 224 -8.98 -0.79 -2.15
CA TYR A 224 -7.72 -1.24 -2.75
C TYR A 224 -7.87 -1.67 -4.21
N ALA A 225 -9.04 -2.20 -4.61
CA ALA A 225 -9.35 -2.45 -6.01
C ALA A 225 -9.39 -1.15 -6.83
N MET A 226 -10.02 -0.10 -6.28
CA MET A 226 -10.07 1.22 -6.90
C MET A 226 -8.68 1.86 -6.99
N LEU A 227 -7.86 1.69 -5.95
CA LEU A 227 -6.47 2.13 -5.95
C LEU A 227 -5.65 1.39 -7.03
N PHE A 228 -5.79 0.07 -7.13
CA PHE A 228 -5.17 -0.74 -8.18
C PHE A 228 -5.53 -0.21 -9.58
N VAL A 229 -6.82 -0.01 -9.86
CA VAL A 229 -7.30 0.51 -11.15
C VAL A 229 -6.75 1.91 -11.41
N SER A 230 -6.71 2.77 -10.39
CA SER A 230 -6.20 4.14 -10.50
C SER A 230 -4.71 4.17 -10.83
N ILE A 231 -3.89 3.27 -10.24
CA ILE A 231 -2.47 3.14 -10.56
C ILE A 231 -2.28 2.67 -12.00
N VAL A 232 -3.01 1.62 -12.42
CA VAL A 232 -2.92 1.08 -13.79
C VAL A 232 -3.31 2.15 -14.81
N LEU A 233 -4.44 2.83 -14.63
CA LEU A 233 -4.90 3.88 -15.54
C LEU A 233 -3.97 5.08 -15.58
N GLY A 234 -3.52 5.56 -14.41
CA GLY A 234 -2.68 6.74 -14.32
C GLY A 234 -1.26 6.50 -14.85
N ARG A 235 -0.63 5.39 -14.45
CA ARG A 235 0.78 5.13 -14.77
C ARG A 235 1.01 4.54 -16.16
N SER A 236 0.05 3.79 -16.70
CA SER A 236 0.14 3.33 -18.10
C SER A 236 0.14 4.48 -19.13
N ARG A 237 -0.30 5.67 -18.74
CA ARG A 237 -0.19 6.90 -19.56
C ARG A 237 1.20 7.51 -19.56
N SER A 238 1.91 7.36 -18.44
CA SER A 238 3.22 7.98 -18.24
C SER A 238 4.39 7.20 -18.84
N GLY A 239 4.24 5.90 -19.07
CA GLY A 239 5.29 5.05 -19.61
C GLY A 239 5.00 3.57 -19.46
N GLU A 240 5.88 2.75 -20.02
CA GLU A 240 5.83 1.30 -19.88
C GLU A 240 6.29 0.88 -18.47
N TRP A 241 5.96 -0.35 -18.10
CA TRP A 241 6.48 -0.92 -16.87
C TRP A 241 8.00 -1.05 -16.97
N SER A 242 8.70 -0.62 -15.92
CA SER A 242 10.15 -0.74 -15.78
C SER A 242 10.49 -1.46 -14.48
N PRO A 243 11.57 -2.26 -14.48
CA PRO A 243 12.09 -2.87 -13.25
C PRO A 243 12.32 -1.82 -12.15
N GLY A 244 12.03 -2.19 -10.90
CA GLY A 244 12.08 -1.31 -9.73
C GLY A 244 10.70 -0.71 -9.36
N LEU A 245 9.76 -0.63 -10.30
CA LEU A 245 8.40 -0.16 -10.01
C LEU A 245 7.61 -1.12 -9.10
N GLU A 246 7.97 -2.41 -9.09
CA GLU A 246 7.45 -3.40 -8.15
C GLU A 246 7.75 -3.04 -6.69
N MET A 247 8.93 -2.48 -6.43
CA MET A 247 9.33 -2.06 -5.08
C MET A 247 8.61 -0.78 -4.64
N HIS A 248 8.14 0.03 -5.59
CA HIS A 248 7.45 1.28 -5.32
C HIS A 248 5.92 1.11 -5.26
N TYR A 249 5.29 0.69 -6.37
CA TYR A 249 3.83 0.57 -6.47
C TYR A 249 3.29 -0.77 -5.97
N GLY A 250 4.12 -1.83 -5.93
CA GLY A 250 3.69 -3.14 -5.43
C GLY A 250 3.22 -3.10 -3.99
N TYR A 251 3.81 -2.23 -3.15
CA TYR A 251 3.40 -2.10 -1.76
C TYR A 251 1.95 -1.64 -1.63
N LEU A 252 1.47 -0.73 -2.49
CA LEU A 252 0.10 -0.19 -2.44
C LEU A 252 -0.99 -1.24 -2.68
N VAL A 253 -0.64 -2.39 -3.26
CA VAL A 253 -1.59 -3.45 -3.62
C VAL A 253 -1.43 -4.70 -2.76
N VAL A 254 -0.51 -4.73 -1.79
CA VAL A 254 -0.31 -5.89 -0.89
C VAL A 254 -1.53 -6.21 -0.05
N ALA A 255 -2.41 -5.24 0.17
CA ALA A 255 -3.63 -5.42 0.93
C ALA A 255 -4.66 -6.33 0.22
N LEU A 256 -4.63 -6.41 -1.11
CA LEU A 256 -5.61 -7.16 -1.90
C LEU A 256 -5.65 -8.64 -1.51
N VAL A 257 -4.48 -9.25 -1.36
CA VAL A 257 -4.34 -10.69 -1.06
C VAL A 257 -4.84 -11.06 0.34
N PRO A 258 -4.34 -10.46 1.44
CA PRO A 258 -4.81 -10.79 2.78
C PRO A 258 -6.30 -10.43 2.97
N LEU A 259 -6.80 -9.32 2.40
CA LEU A 259 -8.24 -9.02 2.45
C LEU A 259 -9.07 -10.06 1.70
N SER A 260 -8.62 -10.47 0.50
CA SER A 260 -9.27 -11.54 -0.26
C SER A 260 -9.28 -12.86 0.52
N TRP A 261 -8.19 -13.18 1.21
CA TRP A 261 -8.10 -14.35 2.09
C TRP A 261 -9.12 -14.31 3.22
N ILE A 262 -9.26 -13.18 3.90
CA ILE A 262 -10.23 -13.03 4.99
C ILE A 262 -11.66 -13.26 4.45
N ILE A 263 -12.01 -12.65 3.32
CA ILE A 263 -13.37 -12.71 2.73
C ILE A 263 -13.69 -14.09 2.14
N VAL A 264 -12.77 -14.69 1.38
CA VAL A 264 -12.97 -16.01 0.78
C VAL A 264 -13.08 -17.09 1.86
N THR A 265 -12.47 -16.87 3.03
CA THR A 265 -12.48 -17.82 4.14
C THR A 265 -13.46 -17.51 5.26
N GLU A 266 -14.43 -16.60 5.04
CA GLU A 266 -15.43 -16.26 6.07
C GLU A 266 -16.29 -17.47 6.51
N SER A 267 -16.43 -18.48 5.64
CA SER A 267 -17.21 -19.67 5.98
C SER A 267 -16.51 -20.46 7.10
N GLY A 268 -17.17 -20.62 8.24
CA GLY A 268 -16.67 -21.41 9.39
C GLY A 268 -16.41 -22.90 9.11
N LYS A 269 -16.73 -23.39 7.91
CA LYS A 269 -16.46 -24.78 7.50
C LYS A 269 -14.96 -24.96 7.26
N LYS A 270 -14.35 -25.87 8.02
CA LYS A 270 -12.98 -26.34 7.81
C LYS A 270 -12.97 -27.32 6.64
N THR A 271 -12.83 -26.82 5.41
CA THR A 271 -12.74 -27.67 4.21
C THR A 271 -11.28 -27.96 3.87
N LEU A 272 -11.02 -29.11 3.25
CA LEU A 272 -9.69 -29.45 2.72
C LEU A 272 -9.19 -28.38 1.74
N ALA A 273 -10.07 -27.86 0.88
CA ALA A 273 -9.75 -26.78 -0.06
C ALA A 273 -9.24 -25.51 0.62
N ARG A 274 -9.80 -25.15 1.79
CA ARG A 274 -9.34 -23.98 2.57
C ARG A 274 -7.94 -24.20 3.13
N TRP A 275 -7.65 -25.40 3.62
CA TRP A 275 -6.32 -25.76 4.12
C TRP A 275 -5.29 -25.81 3.01
N ALA A 276 -5.63 -26.41 1.86
CA ALA A 276 -4.78 -26.42 0.68
C ALA A 276 -4.47 -25.00 0.21
N LEU A 277 -5.48 -24.12 0.15
CA LEU A 277 -5.29 -22.72 -0.21
C LEU A 277 -4.41 -21.97 0.80
N ALA A 278 -4.62 -22.19 2.11
CA ALA A 278 -3.77 -21.63 3.15
C ALA A 278 -2.31 -22.05 2.95
N ALA A 279 -2.07 -23.35 2.73
CA ALA A 279 -0.72 -23.89 2.52
C ALA A 279 -0.07 -23.29 1.27
N VAL A 280 -0.78 -23.23 0.15
CA VAL A 280 -0.28 -22.62 -1.10
C VAL A 280 0.10 -21.16 -0.87
N LEU A 281 -0.76 -20.36 -0.24
CA LEU A 281 -0.48 -18.95 0.03
C LEU A 281 0.71 -18.78 0.98
N VAL A 282 0.75 -19.53 2.08
CA VAL A 282 1.84 -19.43 3.06
C VAL A 282 3.18 -19.88 2.46
N VAL A 283 3.21 -20.94 1.66
CA VAL A 283 4.43 -21.38 0.97
C VAL A 283 4.88 -20.35 -0.06
N ALA A 284 3.96 -19.85 -0.91
CA ALA A 284 4.29 -18.89 -1.95
C ALA A 284 4.79 -17.55 -1.37
N TYR A 285 4.05 -16.98 -0.41
CA TYR A 285 4.45 -15.73 0.24
C TYR A 285 5.60 -15.91 1.24
N GLY A 286 5.74 -17.08 1.84
CA GLY A 286 6.88 -17.41 2.70
C GLY A 286 8.18 -17.49 1.90
N HIS A 287 8.14 -18.11 0.73
CA HIS A 287 9.26 -18.12 -0.22
C HIS A 287 9.62 -16.69 -0.66
N ALA A 288 8.63 -15.94 -1.12
CA ALA A 288 8.80 -14.55 -1.55
C ALA A 288 9.40 -13.66 -0.45
N PHE A 289 8.90 -13.78 0.79
CA PHE A 289 9.42 -13.06 1.94
C PHE A 289 10.88 -13.42 2.23
N ARG A 290 11.20 -14.72 2.28
CA ARG A 290 12.57 -15.21 2.52
C ARG A 290 13.51 -14.70 1.43
N TRP A 291 13.10 -14.81 0.17
CA TRP A 291 13.92 -14.41 -0.95
C TRP A 291 14.13 -12.89 -0.99
N GLY A 292 13.08 -12.10 -0.75
CA GLY A 292 13.20 -10.65 -0.60
C GLY A 292 14.17 -10.25 0.52
N ALA A 293 14.15 -10.97 1.64
CA ALA A 293 15.11 -10.76 2.74
C ALA A 293 16.55 -11.12 2.33
N LEU A 294 16.76 -12.27 1.67
CA LEU A 294 18.08 -12.69 1.20
C LEU A 294 18.65 -11.73 0.16
N TYR A 295 17.86 -11.40 -0.87
CA TYR A 295 18.23 -10.42 -1.88
C TYR A 295 18.68 -9.11 -1.24
N ARG A 296 17.94 -8.62 -0.24
CA ARG A 296 18.27 -7.37 0.43
C ARG A 296 19.52 -7.48 1.31
N LEU A 297 19.73 -8.61 1.97
CA LEU A 297 20.95 -8.85 2.73
C LEU A 297 22.18 -8.90 1.83
N HIS A 298 22.06 -9.54 0.65
CA HIS A 298 23.12 -9.55 -0.36
C HIS A 298 23.38 -8.16 -0.92
N ASP A 299 22.33 -7.47 -1.39
CA ASP A 299 22.43 -6.10 -1.90
C ASP A 299 23.09 -5.14 -0.91
N VAL A 300 22.69 -5.17 0.37
CA VAL A 300 23.34 -4.37 1.40
C VAL A 300 24.79 -4.79 1.59
N ARG A 301 25.12 -6.07 1.68
CA ARG A 301 26.51 -6.54 1.91
C ARG A 301 27.43 -6.17 0.76
N ASP A 302 26.98 -6.42 -0.47
CA ASP A 302 27.80 -6.29 -1.67
C ASP A 302 27.95 -4.81 -2.08
N ASN A 303 26.93 -3.99 -1.84
CA ASN A 303 26.93 -2.57 -2.20
C ASN A 303 27.13 -1.62 -1.01
N ASN A 304 27.35 -2.09 0.23
CA ASN A 304 27.45 -1.22 1.43
C ASN A 304 28.51 -0.14 1.27
N ALA A 305 29.70 -0.54 0.83
CA ALA A 305 30.82 0.38 0.65
C ALA A 305 30.50 1.42 -0.42
N GLN A 306 29.84 1.01 -1.51
CA GLN A 306 29.41 1.91 -2.56
C GLN A 306 28.35 2.90 -2.07
N TYR A 307 27.32 2.44 -1.36
CA TYR A 307 26.26 3.29 -0.79
C TYR A 307 26.79 4.24 0.29
N SER A 308 27.68 3.76 1.15
CA SER A 308 28.33 4.59 2.18
C SER A 308 29.20 5.67 1.54
N ASN A 309 30.05 5.30 0.59
CA ASN A 309 30.89 6.24 -0.15
C ASN A 309 30.08 7.28 -0.90
N ALA A 310 29.00 6.86 -1.55
CA ALA A 310 28.12 7.78 -2.25
C ALA A 310 27.46 8.74 -1.23
N THR A 311 26.90 8.22 -0.13
CA THR A 311 26.22 9.03 0.91
C THR A 311 27.15 10.09 1.51
N LEU A 312 28.40 9.73 1.80
CA LEU A 312 29.42 10.68 2.24
C LEU A 312 29.73 11.72 1.16
N ALA A 313 29.76 11.32 -0.11
CA ALA A 313 30.02 12.23 -1.22
C ALA A 313 28.92 13.28 -1.39
N ILE A 314 27.66 12.99 -1.01
CA ILE A 314 26.59 14.00 -0.98
C ILE A 314 26.97 15.18 -0.07
N GLY A 315 27.58 14.95 1.09
CA GLY A 315 28.03 16.01 2.00
C GLY A 315 29.36 16.66 1.63
N SER A 316 30.02 16.22 0.55
CA SER A 316 31.33 16.75 0.14
C SER A 316 31.24 18.12 -0.55
N GLN A 317 32.40 18.78 -0.72
CA GLN A 317 32.52 20.04 -1.48
C GLN A 317 32.42 19.86 -3.00
N GLU A 318 32.34 18.62 -3.51
CA GLU A 318 32.27 18.36 -4.95
C GLU A 318 30.96 18.88 -5.55
N ALA A 319 31.01 19.42 -6.78
CA ALA A 319 29.84 19.94 -7.48
C ALA A 319 28.73 18.88 -7.62
N PRO A 320 27.45 19.21 -7.34
CA PRO A 320 26.33 18.27 -7.46
C PRO A 320 26.22 17.58 -8.81
N GLU A 321 26.53 18.27 -9.91
CA GLU A 321 26.48 17.77 -11.27
C GLU A 321 27.56 16.70 -11.53
N SER A 322 28.76 16.88 -10.96
CA SER A 322 29.85 15.91 -11.03
C SER A 322 29.50 14.65 -10.24
N LEU A 323 28.95 14.83 -9.03
CA LEU A 323 28.51 13.71 -8.20
C LEU A 323 27.37 12.93 -8.85
N ALA A 324 26.37 13.61 -9.40
CA ALA A 324 25.28 12.97 -10.11
C ALA A 324 25.84 12.10 -11.25
N LYS A 325 26.70 12.63 -12.12
CA LYS A 325 27.29 11.85 -13.22
C LYS A 325 28.08 10.63 -12.76
N ARG A 326 28.88 10.74 -11.70
CA ARG A 326 29.75 9.64 -11.25
C ARG A 326 29.04 8.62 -10.36
N LYS A 327 28.02 9.05 -9.61
CA LYS A 327 27.41 8.25 -8.53
C LYS A 327 25.94 7.94 -8.77
N ILE A 328 25.29 8.42 -9.83
CA ILE A 328 23.86 8.14 -10.10
C ILE A 328 23.55 6.65 -10.13
N ALA A 329 24.41 5.82 -10.72
CA ALA A 329 24.25 4.36 -10.72
C ALA A 329 24.23 3.73 -9.31
N SER A 330 24.71 4.45 -8.28
CA SER A 330 24.63 4.03 -6.87
C SER A 330 23.28 4.37 -6.22
N TYR A 331 22.43 5.17 -6.88
CA TYR A 331 21.18 5.71 -6.33
C TYR A 331 19.96 5.46 -7.21
N PHE A 332 20.17 5.32 -8.51
CA PHE A 332 19.14 5.25 -9.52
C PHE A 332 19.55 4.26 -10.60
N PHE A 333 18.59 3.43 -11.02
CA PHE A 333 18.79 2.40 -12.03
C PHE A 333 18.62 2.94 -13.46
N VAL A 334 18.16 4.19 -13.61
CA VAL A 334 18.05 4.90 -14.88
C VAL A 334 19.09 6.00 -14.92
N ASP A 335 20.01 5.93 -15.89
CA ASP A 335 21.07 6.91 -16.09
C ASP A 335 20.89 7.62 -17.43
N THR A 336 20.18 8.75 -17.38
CA THR A 336 19.94 9.66 -18.51
C THR A 336 20.30 11.10 -18.13
N PRO A 337 20.58 11.99 -19.10
CA PRO A 337 20.88 13.40 -18.80
C PRO A 337 19.84 14.09 -17.91
N ASP A 338 18.55 13.82 -18.13
CA ASP A 338 17.44 14.38 -17.33
C ASP A 338 17.47 13.87 -15.88
N THR A 339 17.70 12.56 -15.70
CA THR A 339 17.81 11.98 -14.35
C THR A 339 19.05 12.47 -13.62
N GLN A 340 20.18 12.65 -14.31
CA GLN A 340 21.39 13.26 -13.75
C GLN A 340 21.12 14.70 -13.29
N GLY A 341 20.42 15.50 -14.10
CA GLY A 341 20.00 16.86 -13.72
C GLY A 341 19.11 16.87 -12.48
N THR A 342 18.13 15.96 -12.42
CA THR A 342 17.23 15.81 -11.26
C THR A 342 17.99 15.42 -10.00
N VAL A 343 18.93 14.47 -10.10
CA VAL A 343 19.77 14.03 -8.97
C VAL A 343 20.68 15.16 -8.50
N ALA A 344 21.31 15.91 -9.40
CA ALA A 344 22.15 17.06 -9.06
C ALA A 344 21.37 18.13 -8.28
N GLN A 345 20.15 18.47 -8.73
CA GLN A 345 19.25 19.39 -8.02
C GLN A 345 18.87 18.84 -6.63
N GLY A 346 18.60 17.54 -6.53
CA GLY A 346 18.32 16.88 -5.25
C GLY A 346 19.48 16.96 -4.27
N ILE A 347 20.72 16.72 -4.73
CA ILE A 347 21.95 16.85 -3.92
C ILE A 347 22.12 18.29 -3.45
N ALA A 348 21.99 19.27 -4.35
CA ALA A 348 22.10 20.69 -4.00
C ALA A 348 21.08 21.08 -2.91
N LYS A 349 19.83 20.62 -3.05
CA LYS A 349 18.77 20.87 -2.07
C LYS A 349 19.05 20.18 -0.73
N LEU A 350 19.51 18.92 -0.74
CA LEU A 350 19.91 18.22 0.48
C LEU A 350 21.04 18.94 1.22
N ARG A 351 21.99 19.58 0.53
CA ARG A 351 23.04 20.38 1.18
C ARG A 351 22.52 21.66 1.82
N GLN A 352 21.54 22.30 1.17
CA GLN A 352 20.95 23.56 1.66
C GLN A 352 20.02 23.33 2.85
N VAL A 353 19.10 22.37 2.74
CA VAL A 353 17.99 22.20 3.69
C VAL A 353 18.02 20.85 4.44
N GLY A 354 18.96 19.98 4.11
CA GLY A 354 19.09 18.68 4.78
C GLY A 354 19.64 18.77 6.20
N GLY A 355 19.51 17.66 6.91
CA GLY A 355 20.13 17.49 8.23
C GLY A 355 21.67 17.54 8.18
N PRO A 356 22.33 17.55 9.34
CA PRO A 356 23.79 17.74 9.46
C PRO A 356 24.64 16.79 8.60
N LEU A 357 24.12 15.59 8.32
CA LEU A 357 24.76 14.56 7.48
C LEU A 357 25.00 14.98 6.02
N TYR A 358 24.27 15.96 5.52
CA TYR A 358 24.33 16.39 4.11
C TYR A 358 24.89 17.79 3.93
N LYS A 359 25.15 18.52 5.03
CA LYS A 359 25.70 19.87 4.96
C LYS A 359 27.18 19.80 4.59
N THR A 360 27.57 20.68 3.68
CA THR A 360 28.97 20.82 3.31
C THR A 360 29.75 21.38 4.50
N PRO A 361 30.87 20.76 4.93
CA PRO A 361 31.74 21.33 5.95
C PRO A 361 32.19 22.73 5.51
N PRO A 362 32.37 23.71 6.41
CA PRO A 362 32.95 24.99 6.01
C PRO A 362 34.28 24.75 5.29
N ALA A 363 34.51 25.49 4.19
CA ALA A 363 35.77 25.41 3.47
C ALA A 363 36.90 25.69 4.46
N ALA A 364 37.92 24.82 4.50
CA ALA A 364 39.09 25.06 5.32
C ALA A 364 39.68 26.41 4.90
N SER A 365 39.64 27.38 5.82
CA SER A 365 40.33 28.65 5.65
C SER A 365 41.83 28.36 5.67
N ASN A 366 42.45 28.43 4.50
CA ASN A 366 43.91 28.40 4.36
C ASN A 366 44.51 29.72 4.80
#